data_AF-A0A8I0SMD9-F1
#
_entry.id   AF-A0A8I0SMD9-F1
#
_cell.length_a   1.000
_cell.length_b   1.000
_cell.length_c   1.000
_cell.angle_alpha   90.00
_cell.angle_beta   90.00
_cell.angle_gamma   90.00
#
_symmetry.space_group_name_H-M   'P 1'
#
loop_
_entity.id
_entity.type
_entity.pdbx_description
1 polymer ?
#
loop_
_entity_poly.entity_id
_entity_poly.type
_entity_poly.pdbx_seq_one_letter_code
_entity_poly.pdbx_strand_id
1 'polypeptide(L)'
;MANHPAAKRFIVAITLGAASGLLCIFLAAQGQPQLASFSHPIAWAIFTDRILIGMVVAFAGAYTVHPILGFAYRPWLRGSCMGAVVSLPIAAGALGGPTPESMSAWTIFTATVLVGTLYGAVIDVIATKIGGEGASLLPS
;
A
#
# COMPACT_ATOMS: atom_id res chain seq x y z
N MET A 1 11.56 8.33 22.52
CA MET A 1 11.08 7.38 21.48
C MET A 1 10.85 8.02 20.10
N ALA A 2 10.42 9.28 19.98
CA ALA A 2 10.13 9.94 18.69
C ALA A 2 11.33 10.27 17.77
N ASN A 3 12.56 9.92 18.14
CA ASN A 3 13.76 10.26 17.37
C ASN A 3 14.43 9.08 16.65
N HIS A 4 13.96 7.84 16.85
CA HIS A 4 14.54 6.69 16.16
C HIS A 4 14.13 6.68 14.66
N PRO A 5 15.06 6.53 13.71
CA PRO A 5 14.77 6.55 12.27
C PRO A 5 13.66 5.56 11.87
N ALA A 6 13.68 4.34 12.43
CA ALA A 6 12.63 3.34 12.21
C ALA A 6 11.23 3.80 12.66
N ALA A 7 11.12 4.47 13.81
CA ALA A 7 9.84 4.98 14.29
C ALA A 7 9.31 6.09 13.37
N LYS A 8 10.18 7.00 12.92
CA LYS A 8 9.82 8.06 11.95
C LYS A 8 9.32 7.46 10.64
N ARG A 9 10.04 6.47 10.10
CA ARG A 9 9.67 5.76 8.88
C ARG A 9 8.28 5.12 9.02
N PHE A 10 8.06 4.40 10.11
CA PHE A 10 6.80 3.70 10.39
C PHE A 10 5.61 4.66 10.47
N ILE A 11 5.75 5.76 11.22
CA ILE A 11 4.70 6.78 11.35
C ILE A 11 4.37 7.39 9.99
N VAL A 12 5.38 7.78 9.21
CA VAL A 12 5.19 8.35 7.87
C VAL A 12 4.47 7.35 6.96
N ALA A 13 4.94 6.11 6.91
CA ALA A 13 4.39 5.10 6.00
C ALA A 13 2.94 4.74 6.34
N ILE A 14 2.59 4.58 7.61
CA ILE A 14 1.21 4.34 8.05
C ILE A 14 0.32 5.54 7.74
N THR A 15 0.80 6.76 8.00
CA THR A 15 0.00 7.98 7.74
C THR A 15 -0.31 8.11 6.26
N LEU A 16 0.68 7.85 5.39
CA LEU A 16 0.47 7.83 3.93
C LEU A 16 -0.42 6.65 3.49
N GLY A 17 -0.31 5.49 4.13
CA GLY A 17 -1.22 4.35 3.93
C GLY A 17 -2.68 4.68 4.28
N ALA A 18 -2.92 5.32 5.41
CA ALA A 18 -4.24 5.78 5.81
C ALA A 18 -4.80 6.85 4.86
N ALA A 19 -3.97 7.83 4.48
CA ALA A 19 -4.37 8.88 3.53
C ALA A 19 -4.71 8.30 2.14
N SER A 20 -3.91 7.34 1.65
CA SER A 20 -4.18 6.65 0.39
C SER A 20 -5.44 5.77 0.47
N GLY A 21 -5.73 5.16 1.62
CA GLY A 21 -6.99 4.46 1.88
C GLY A 21 -8.22 5.36 1.76
N LEU A 22 -8.19 6.54 2.39
CA LEU A 22 -9.25 7.53 2.27
C LEU A 22 -9.42 8.05 0.84
N LEU A 23 -8.30 8.33 0.15
CA LEU A 23 -8.31 8.74 -1.25
C LEU A 23 -8.92 7.64 -2.14
N CYS A 24 -8.56 6.38 -1.92
CA CYS A 24 -9.10 5.25 -2.67
C CYS A 24 -10.61 5.11 -2.50
N ILE A 25 -11.11 5.23 -1.26
CA ILE A 25 -12.55 5.22 -0.97
C ILE A 25 -13.25 6.37 -1.67
N PHE A 26 -12.69 7.59 -1.57
CA PHE A 26 -13.25 8.77 -2.22
C PHE A 26 -13.37 8.59 -3.74
N LEU A 27 -12.33 8.07 -4.40
CA LEU A 27 -12.35 7.79 -5.83
C LEU A 27 -13.33 6.67 -6.20
N ALA A 28 -13.36 5.58 -5.42
CA ALA A 28 -14.28 4.47 -5.66
C ALA A 28 -15.75 4.86 -5.46
N ALA A 29 -16.02 5.76 -4.52
CA ALA A 29 -17.36 6.28 -4.25
C ALA A 29 -17.95 7.08 -5.42
N GLN A 30 -17.12 7.61 -6.33
CA GLN A 30 -17.61 8.28 -7.54
C GLN A 30 -18.30 7.31 -8.51
N GLY A 31 -17.86 6.05 -8.54
CA GLY A 31 -18.50 5.00 -9.34
C GLY A 31 -19.51 4.15 -8.57
N GLN A 32 -19.36 4.06 -7.24
CA GLN A 32 -20.25 3.29 -6.36
C GLN A 32 -20.54 4.09 -5.07
N PRO A 33 -21.59 4.93 -5.05
CA PRO A 33 -21.88 5.82 -3.92
C PRO A 33 -22.00 5.12 -2.55
N GLN A 34 -22.40 3.84 -2.54
CA GLN A 34 -22.46 3.01 -1.34
C GLN A 34 -21.11 2.85 -0.61
N LEU A 35 -19.98 3.00 -1.32
CA LEU A 35 -18.64 2.94 -0.74
C LEU A 35 -18.28 4.21 0.06
N ALA A 36 -19.02 5.30 -0.09
CA ALA A 36 -18.84 6.50 0.75
C ALA A 36 -19.22 6.25 2.22
N SER A 37 -20.04 5.23 2.48
CA SER A 37 -20.40 4.84 3.84
C SER A 37 -19.38 3.89 4.44
N PHE A 38 -18.79 4.26 5.57
CA PHE A 38 -17.94 3.37 6.38
C PHE A 38 -18.72 2.18 6.98
N SER A 39 -20.05 2.11 6.82
CA SER A 39 -20.79 0.89 7.15
C SER A 39 -20.59 -0.22 6.11
N HIS A 40 -20.05 0.10 4.93
CA HIS A 40 -19.87 -0.88 3.87
C HIS A 40 -18.59 -1.71 4.07
N PRO A 41 -18.65 -3.07 4.09
CA PRO A 41 -17.48 -3.91 4.36
C PRO A 41 -16.33 -3.70 3.37
N ILE A 42 -16.62 -3.45 2.09
CA ILE A 42 -15.61 -3.18 1.06
C ILE A 42 -14.83 -1.89 1.36
N ALA A 43 -15.47 -0.85 1.91
CA ALA A 43 -14.77 0.38 2.27
C ALA A 43 -13.71 0.11 3.35
N TRP A 44 -14.04 -0.71 4.34
CA TRP A 44 -13.07 -1.17 5.35
C TRP A 44 -11.96 -2.00 4.74
N ALA A 45 -12.29 -2.96 3.87
CA ALA A 45 -11.28 -3.78 3.19
C ALA A 45 -10.26 -2.90 2.44
N ILE A 46 -10.73 -1.90 1.69
CA ILE A 46 -9.88 -0.93 0.99
C ILE A 46 -9.02 -0.14 1.99
N PHE A 47 -9.62 0.42 3.04
CA PHE A 47 -8.90 1.23 4.02
C PHE A 47 -7.81 0.44 4.74
N THR A 48 -8.14 -0.76 5.23
CA THR A 48 -7.19 -1.64 5.92
C THR A 48 -6.10 -2.14 4.99
N ASP A 49 -6.41 -2.42 3.72
CA ASP A 49 -5.41 -2.81 2.72
C ASP A 49 -4.37 -1.70 2.53
N ARG A 50 -4.80 -0.43 2.39
CA ARG A 50 -3.86 0.68 2.19
C ARG A 50 -3.01 0.97 3.43
N ILE A 51 -3.57 0.81 4.63
CA ILE A 51 -2.78 0.86 5.87
C ILE A 51 -1.77 -0.28 5.92
N LEU A 52 -2.17 -1.50 5.54
CA LEU A 52 -1.31 -2.67 5.50
C LEU A 52 -0.14 -2.48 4.53
N ILE A 53 -0.38 -1.89 3.35
CA ILE A 53 0.71 -1.48 2.44
C ILE A 53 1.70 -0.58 3.17
N GLY A 54 1.22 0.46 3.86
CA GLY A 54 2.07 1.36 4.64
C GLY A 54 2.91 0.64 5.69
N MET A 55 2.31 -0.29 6.45
CA MET A 55 3.01 -1.10 7.45
C MET A 55 4.08 -2.00 6.82
N VAL A 56 3.71 -2.75 5.78
CA VAL A 56 4.64 -3.68 5.10
C VAL A 56 5.80 -2.92 4.46
N VAL A 57 5.53 -1.79 3.81
CA VAL A 57 6.56 -0.93 3.23
C VAL A 57 7.49 -0.32 4.29
N ALA A 58 6.96 0.02 5.47
CA ALA A 58 7.79 0.49 6.58
C ALA A 58 8.85 -0.57 6.95
N PHE A 59 8.41 -1.81 7.16
CA PHE A 59 9.30 -2.94 7.49
C PHE A 59 10.22 -3.33 6.33
N ALA A 60 9.72 -3.31 5.11
CA ALA A 60 10.50 -3.62 3.92
C ALA A 60 11.72 -2.69 3.79
N GLY A 61 11.66 -1.47 4.34
CA GLY A 61 12.78 -0.53 4.41
C GLY A 61 14.07 -1.07 5.01
N ALA A 62 14.02 -2.12 5.82
CA ALA A 62 15.23 -2.77 6.34
C ALA A 62 16.03 -3.50 5.25
N TYR A 63 15.38 -3.86 4.13
CA TYR A 63 15.97 -4.62 3.03
C TYR A 63 16.34 -3.68 1.87
N THR A 64 17.65 -3.45 1.70
CA THR A 64 18.22 -2.67 0.60
C THR A 64 18.69 -3.54 -0.57
N VAL A 65 18.70 -4.86 -0.39
CA VAL A 65 19.04 -5.85 -1.41
C VAL A 65 17.89 -6.84 -1.51
N HIS A 66 17.50 -7.20 -2.73
CA HIS A 66 16.40 -8.12 -2.94
C HIS A 66 16.80 -9.52 -2.41
N PRO A 67 16.01 -10.15 -1.52
CA PRO A 67 16.44 -11.34 -0.78
C PRO A 67 16.73 -12.55 -1.68
N ILE A 68 16.02 -12.68 -2.80
CA ILE A 68 16.18 -13.81 -3.74
C ILE A 68 17.14 -13.46 -4.89
N LEU A 69 16.90 -12.33 -5.57
CA LEU A 69 17.59 -11.96 -6.80
C LEU A 69 18.89 -11.16 -6.60
N GLY A 70 19.21 -10.74 -5.37
CA GLY A 70 20.50 -10.13 -5.02
C GLY A 70 20.80 -8.74 -5.59
N PHE A 71 19.87 -8.11 -6.32
CA PHE A 71 20.06 -6.76 -6.85
C PHE A 71 19.71 -5.66 -5.82
N ALA A 72 20.21 -4.45 -6.06
CA ALA A 72 19.92 -3.27 -5.23
C ALA A 72 18.42 -2.92 -5.26
N TYR A 73 17.76 -3.03 -4.12
CA TYR A 73 16.31 -2.93 -4.01
C TYR A 73 15.86 -1.49 -3.79
N ARG A 74 15.85 -0.71 -4.88
CA ARG A 74 15.49 0.71 -4.86
C ARG A 74 14.11 0.93 -4.21
N PRO A 75 13.91 2.00 -3.42
CA PRO A 75 12.67 2.23 -2.68
C PRO A 75 11.40 2.17 -3.54
N TRP A 76 11.41 2.78 -4.73
CA TRP A 76 10.23 2.74 -5.61
C TRP A 76 9.90 1.32 -6.06
N LEU A 77 10.90 0.47 -6.31
CA LEU A 77 10.73 -0.91 -6.76
C LEU A 77 10.30 -1.81 -5.59
N ARG A 78 10.92 -1.63 -4.42
CA ARG A 78 10.55 -2.30 -3.19
C ARG A 78 9.11 -2.01 -2.79
N GLY A 79 8.77 -0.73 -2.74
CA GLY A 79 7.41 -0.27 -2.52
C GLY A 79 6.42 -0.83 -3.55
N SER A 80 6.79 -0.82 -4.84
CA SER A 80 5.97 -1.39 -5.92
C SER A 80 5.65 -2.86 -5.68
N CYS A 81 6.67 -3.68 -5.41
CA CYS A 81 6.49 -5.11 -5.16
C CYS A 81 5.63 -5.37 -3.92
N MET A 82 5.91 -4.69 -2.80
CA MET A 82 5.15 -4.87 -1.57
C MET A 82 3.70 -4.42 -1.73
N GLY A 83 3.48 -3.28 -2.39
CA GLY A 83 2.15 -2.78 -2.71
C GLY A 83 1.36 -3.73 -3.60
N ALA A 84 1.99 -4.28 -4.65
CA ALA A 84 1.37 -5.28 -5.51
C ALA A 84 0.96 -6.53 -4.73
N VAL A 85 1.88 -7.11 -3.96
CA VAL A 85 1.65 -8.35 -3.18
C VAL A 85 0.54 -8.16 -2.16
N VAL A 86 0.57 -7.07 -1.40
CA VAL A 86 -0.44 -6.78 -0.37
C VAL A 86 -1.82 -6.56 -0.98
N SER A 87 -1.90 -5.99 -2.19
CA SER A 87 -3.18 -5.77 -2.88
C SER A 87 -3.76 -7.00 -3.58
N LEU A 88 -3.02 -8.10 -3.71
CA LEU A 88 -3.52 -9.30 -4.38
C LEU A 88 -4.78 -9.91 -3.73
N PRO A 89 -4.90 -10.04 -2.40
CA PRO A 89 -6.09 -10.61 -1.78
C PRO A 89 -7.35 -9.80 -2.06
N ILE A 90 -7.30 -8.47 -1.94
CA ILE A 90 -8.45 -7.60 -2.23
C ILE A 90 -8.77 -7.59 -3.74
N ALA A 91 -7.74 -7.59 -4.60
CA ALA A 91 -7.93 -7.69 -6.04
C ALA A 91 -8.59 -9.02 -6.44
N ALA A 92 -8.14 -10.14 -5.85
CA ALA A 92 -8.72 -11.46 -6.08
C ALA A 92 -10.17 -11.54 -5.60
N GLY A 93 -10.52 -10.84 -4.51
CA GLY A 93 -11.90 -10.69 -4.06
C GLY A 93 -12.83 -10.10 -5.13
N ALA A 94 -12.32 -9.22 -6.00
CA ALA A 94 -13.10 -8.65 -7.10
C ALA A 94 -13.43 -9.66 -8.21
N LEU A 95 -12.72 -10.79 -8.30
CA LEU A 95 -13.00 -11.85 -9.27
C LEU A 95 -14.18 -12.73 -8.85
N GLY A 96 -14.46 -12.82 -7.54
CA GLY A 96 -15.57 -13.60 -6.99
C GLY A 96 -16.77 -12.76 -6.55
N GLY A 97 -16.66 -11.44 -6.59
CA GLY A 97 -17.68 -10.50 -6.12
C GLY A 97 -18.57 -9.94 -7.24
N PRO A 98 -19.72 -9.35 -6.88
CA PRO A 98 -20.53 -8.62 -7.84
C PRO A 98 -19.76 -7.41 -8.38
N THR A 99 -19.71 -7.28 -9.71
CA THR A 99 -19.08 -6.15 -10.39
C THR A 99 -20.13 -5.23 -11.00
N PRO A 100 -19.90 -3.91 -11.07
CA PRO A 100 -20.75 -3.02 -11.85
C PRO A 100 -20.83 -3.49 -13.30
N GLU A 101 -21.97 -3.29 -13.95
CA GLU A 101 -22.14 -3.60 -15.39
C GLU A 101 -21.15 -2.83 -16.28
N SER A 102 -20.64 -1.70 -15.79
CA SER A 102 -19.68 -0.84 -16.49
C SER A 102 -18.21 -1.31 -16.38
N MET A 103 -17.88 -2.28 -15.53
CA MET A 103 -16.50 -2.74 -15.34
C MET A 103 -16.40 -4.25 -15.24
N SER A 104 -15.51 -4.84 -16.03
CA SER A 104 -15.19 -6.26 -15.90
C SER A 104 -14.44 -6.55 -14.59
N ALA A 105 -14.63 -7.74 -14.03
CA ALA A 105 -13.89 -8.20 -12.84
C ALA A 105 -12.36 -8.12 -13.03
N TRP A 106 -11.87 -8.43 -14.23
CA TRP A 106 -10.45 -8.31 -14.58
C TRP A 106 -9.95 -6.86 -14.60
N THR A 107 -10.80 -5.91 -15.00
CA THR A 107 -10.47 -4.48 -14.94
C THR A 107 -10.29 -4.05 -13.48
N ILE A 108 -11.21 -4.45 -12.59
CA ILE A 108 -11.13 -4.12 -11.16
C ILE A 108 -9.91 -4.77 -10.52
N PHE A 109 -9.67 -6.06 -10.80
CA PHE A 109 -8.48 -6.79 -10.34
C PHE A 109 -7.20 -6.05 -10.74
N THR A 110 -7.04 -5.76 -12.03
CA THR A 110 -5.81 -5.15 -12.58
C THR A 110 -5.63 -3.74 -12.04
N ALA A 111 -6.69 -2.93 -11.99
CA ALA A 111 -6.64 -1.59 -11.44
C ALA A 111 -6.26 -1.60 -9.95
N THR A 112 -6.79 -2.54 -9.18
CA THR A 112 -6.50 -2.66 -7.74
C THR A 112 -5.03 -2.98 -7.48
N VAL A 113 -4.45 -3.91 -8.26
CA VAL A 113 -3.02 -4.26 -8.17
C VAL A 113 -2.15 -3.08 -8.62
N LEU A 114 -2.49 -2.41 -9.73
CA LEU A 114 -1.72 -1.26 -10.23
C LEU A 114 -1.73 -0.09 -9.25
N VAL A 115 -2.89 0.22 -8.66
CA VAL A 115 -3.01 1.27 -7.64
C VAL A 115 -2.23 0.90 -6.38
N GLY A 116 -2.29 -0.37 -5.94
CA GLY A 116 -1.49 -0.85 -4.82
C GLY A 116 0.02 -0.72 -5.08
N THR A 117 0.46 -1.09 -6.27
CA THR A 117 1.84 -0.94 -6.75
C THR A 117 2.28 0.53 -6.69
N LEU A 118 1.47 1.44 -7.23
CA LEU A 118 1.76 2.87 -7.25
C LEU A 118 1.83 3.46 -5.84
N TYR A 119 0.85 3.16 -4.97
CA TYR A 119 0.86 3.63 -3.60
C TYR A 119 2.04 3.09 -2.81
N GLY A 120 2.34 1.79 -2.93
CA GLY A 120 3.51 1.20 -2.29
C GLY A 120 4.80 1.92 -2.69
N ALA A 121 4.99 2.19 -3.99
CA ALA A 121 6.16 2.91 -4.50
C ALA A 121 6.28 4.32 -3.92
N VAL A 122 5.19 5.09 -3.94
CA VAL A 122 5.16 6.47 -3.42
C VAL A 122 5.42 6.51 -1.91
N ILE A 123 4.74 5.63 -1.17
CA ILE A 123 4.90 5.51 0.28
C ILE A 123 6.36 5.19 0.62
N ASP A 124 6.98 4.24 -0.08
CA ASP A 124 8.34 3.82 0.21
C ASP A 124 9.36 4.91 -0.09
N VAL A 125 9.22 5.61 -1.23
CA VAL A 125 10.10 6.73 -1.58
C VAL A 125 10.05 7.83 -0.52
N ILE A 126 8.85 8.21 -0.07
CA ILE A 126 8.70 9.27 0.94
C ILE A 126 9.20 8.79 2.31
N ALA A 127 8.82 7.59 2.73
CA ALA A 127 9.25 7.01 4.00
C ALA A 127 10.77 6.84 4.08
N THR A 128 11.41 6.48 2.96
CA THR A 128 12.87 6.39 2.85
C THR A 128 13.54 7.76 2.95
N LYS A 129 12.98 8.78 2.28
CA LYS A 129 13.52 10.15 2.35
C LYS A 129 13.46 10.75 3.77
N ILE A 130 12.44 10.42 4.55
CA ILE A 130 12.22 11.01 5.88
C ILE A 130 12.83 10.15 7.01
N GLY A 131 12.70 8.82 6.92
CA GLY A 131 13.07 7.88 7.98
C GLY A 131 14.29 7.02 7.69
N GLY A 132 14.86 7.08 6.48
CA GLY A 132 16.01 6.26 6.07
C GLY A 132 15.65 4.83 5.69
N GLU A 133 16.69 4.01 5.49
CA GLU A 133 16.59 2.59 5.11
C GLU A 133 17.84 1.79 5.51
N GLY A 134 17.71 0.46 5.51
CA GLY A 134 18.82 -0.46 5.78
C GLY A 134 19.42 -0.29 7.18
N ALA A 135 20.75 -0.19 7.24
CA ALA A 135 21.50 -0.11 8.49
C ALA A 135 21.12 1.10 9.36
N SER A 136 20.60 2.19 8.79
CA SER A 136 20.15 3.35 9.56
C SER A 136 18.89 3.08 10.40
N LEU A 137 18.22 1.94 10.16
CA LEU A 137 17.02 1.53 10.89
C LEU A 137 17.31 0.59 12.06
N LEU A 138 18.53 0.07 12.18
CA LEU A 138 18.90 -0.88 13.23
C LEU A 138 19.38 -0.13 14.48
N PRO A 139 19.04 -0.61 15.70
CA PRO A 139 19.60 -0.05 16.92
C PRO A 139 21.12 -0.26 16.93
N SER A 140 21.86 0.84 17.08
CA SER A 140 23.32 0.86 17.27
C SER A 140 23.73 0.33 18.62
#